data_AF-A0A1M4PJT1-F1
#
_entry.id   AF-A0A1M4PJT1-F1
#
_cell.length_a   1.000
_cell.length_b   1.000
_cell.length_c   1.000
_cell.angle_alpha   90.00
_cell.angle_beta   90.00
_cell.angle_gamma   90.00
#
_symmetry.space_group_name_H-M   'P 1'
#
loop_
_entity.id
_entity.type
_entity.pdbx_description
1 polymer ?
#
loop_
_entity_poly.entity_id
_entity_poly.type
_entity_poly.pdbx_seq_one_letter_code
_entity_poly.pdbx_strand_id
1 'polypeptide(L)' 'MDMKYRVFENKYIIFDDYLGELKDYDEEMSTYYDLRDANRRVDSFSNQVVAKLNNVNPKRQEILNIINKMGFDLI' A
#
# COMPACT_ATOMS: atom_id res chain seq x y z
N MET A 1 3.67 -12.53 0.44
CA MET A 1 3.69 -11.60 1.60
C MET A 1 3.55 -12.42 2.86
N ASP A 2 4.67 -12.57 3.58
CA ASP A 2 4.72 -13.36 4.81
C ASP A 2 3.75 -12.81 5.88
N MET A 3 3.20 -13.70 6.69
CA MET A 3 2.34 -13.33 7.81
C MET A 3 3.08 -12.50 8.86
N LYS A 4 4.40 -12.65 9.00
CA LYS A 4 5.21 -11.87 9.96
C LYS A 4 5.12 -10.35 9.77
N TYR A 5 4.73 -9.88 8.57
CA TYR A 5 4.53 -8.46 8.28
C TYR A 5 3.10 -7.96 8.55
N ARG A 6 2.15 -8.86 8.85
CA ARG A 6 0.72 -8.54 9.02
C ARG A 6 0.15 -8.98 10.37
N VAL A 7 0.80 -9.94 11.02
CA VAL A 7 0.37 -10.51 12.29
C VAL A 7 1.51 -10.33 13.29
N PHE A 8 1.20 -9.64 14.38
CA PHE A 8 2.13 -9.37 15.47
C PHE A 8 1.55 -9.86 16.79
N GLU A 9 2.41 -10.28 17.70
CA GLU A 9 2.02 -10.69 19.05
C GLU A 9 2.36 -9.62 20.07
N ASN A 10 1.38 -9.24 20.89
CA ASN A 10 1.46 -8.31 22.03
C ASN A 10 1.83 -6.85 21.69
N LYS A 11 2.59 -6.60 20.62
CA LYS A 11 3.06 -5.27 20.23
C LYS A 11 3.21 -5.14 18.71
N TYR A 12 3.00 -3.93 18.21
CA TYR A 12 3.28 -3.61 16.82
C TYR A 12 4.81 -3.59 16.58
N ILE A 13 5.26 -4.20 15.49
CA ILE A 13 6.67 -4.20 15.11
C ILE A 13 6.92 -3.07 14.12
N ILE A 14 7.91 -2.24 14.43
CA ILE A 14 8.39 -1.17 13.56
C ILE A 14 9.70 -1.68 12.96
N PHE A 15 9.83 -1.57 11.65
CA PHE A 15 11.06 -1.89 10.94
C PHE A 15 11.79 -0.60 10.59
N ASP A 16 13.12 -0.61 10.61
CA ASP A 16 13.92 0.54 10.21
C ASP A 16 13.93 0.69 8.68
N ASP A 17 13.89 -0.43 7.96
CA ASP A 17 13.82 -0.46 6.49
C ASP A 17 12.72 -1.40 5.99
N TYR A 18 11.57 -0.82 5.68
CA TYR A 18 10.43 -1.57 5.11
C TYR A 18 10.68 -2.01 3.66
N LEU A 19 11.54 -1.33 2.89
CA LEU A 19 11.82 -1.72 1.52
C LEU A 19 12.71 -2.95 1.47
N GLY A 20 13.72 -3.00 2.35
CA GLY A 20 14.57 -4.19 2.53
C GLY A 20 13.76 -5.40 2.98
N GLU A 21 12.91 -5.23 4.00
CA GLU A 21 12.08 -6.31 4.52
C GLU A 21 11.07 -6.85 3.51
N LEU A 22 10.54 -6.01 2.63
CA LEU A 22 9.55 -6.41 1.62
C LEU A 22 10.14 -6.80 0.27
N LYS A 23 11.47 -6.78 0.11
CA LYS A 23 12.14 -7.03 -1.16
C LYS A 23 11.77 -8.40 -1.76
N ASP A 24 11.83 -9.46 -0.96
CA ASP A 24 11.50 -10.82 -1.41
C ASP A 24 10.05 -10.90 -1.90
N TYR A 25 9.15 -10.17 -1.26
CA TYR A 25 7.75 -10.10 -1.68
C TYR A 25 7.56 -9.29 -2.97
N ASP A 26 8.29 -8.19 -3.12
CA ASP A 26 8.29 -7.41 -4.36
C ASP A 26 8.77 -8.26 -5.54
N GLU A 27 9.80 -9.09 -5.36
CA GLU A 27 10.29 -10.04 -6.36
C GLU A 27 9.27 -11.14 -6.69
N GLU A 28 8.62 -11.72 -5.67
CA GLU A 28 7.54 -12.71 -5.83
C GLU A 28 6.38 -12.12 -6.65
N MET A 29 5.96 -10.90 -6.33
CA MET A 29 4.85 -10.22 -7.02
C MET A 29 5.22 -9.80 -8.44
N SER A 30 6.42 -9.27 -8.67
CA SER A 30 6.90 -8.94 -10.02
C SER A 30 6.91 -10.19 -10.90
N THR A 31 7.42 -11.31 -10.40
CA THR A 31 7.41 -12.60 -11.13
C THR A 31 5.98 -13.07 -11.43
N TYR A 32 5.07 -12.96 -10.47
CA TYR A 32 3.66 -13.31 -10.66
C TYR A 32 2.99 -12.49 -11.76
N TYR A 33 3.25 -11.18 -11.83
CA TYR A 33 2.68 -10.32 -12.86
C TYR A 33 3.32 -10.53 -14.24
N ASP A 34 4.63 -10.74 -14.31
CA ASP A 34 5.34 -11.02 -15.57
C ASP A 34 4.84 -12.30 -16.24
N LEU A 35 4.58 -13.36 -15.46
CA LEU A 35 4.02 -14.62 -15.97
C LEU A 35 2.55 -14.48 -16.40
N ARG A 36 1.82 -13.54 -15.79
CA ARG A 36 0.40 -13.33 -16.03
C ARG A 36 0.13 -12.47 -17.27
N ASP A 37 0.99 -11.51 -17.56
CA ASP A 37 0.86 -10.60 -18.71
C ASP A 37 2.23 -10.16 -19.22
N ALA A 38 2.88 -11.04 -20.00
CA ALA A 38 4.25 -10.82 -20.51
C ALA A 38 4.42 -9.57 -21.38
N ASN A 39 3.33 -8.96 -21.86
CA ASN A 39 3.36 -7.75 -22.69
C ASN A 39 3.23 -6.45 -21.89
N ARG A 40 3.04 -6.53 -20.56
CA ARG A 40 2.91 -5.35 -19.72
C ARG A 40 3.83 -5.45 -18.52
N ARG A 41 4.91 -4.66 -18.53
CA ARG A 41 5.77 -4.48 -17.36
C ARG A 41 4.93 -3.91 -16.22
N VAL A 42 4.82 -4.65 -15.12
CA VAL A 42 4.17 -4.22 -13.89
C VAL A 42 5.25 -3.90 -12.87
N ASP A 43 5.21 -2.70 -12.29
CA ASP A 43 6.17 -2.28 -11.26
C ASP A 43 6.04 -3.14 -10.00
N SER A 44 7.09 -3.17 -9.17
CA SER A 44 7.05 -3.90 -7.89
C SER A 44 5.91 -3.40 -7.00
N PHE A 45 5.45 -4.24 -6.07
CA PHE A 45 4.32 -3.92 -5.21
C PHE A 45 4.57 -2.62 -4.43
N SER A 46 5.75 -2.44 -3.83
CA SER A 46 6.10 -1.21 -3.10
C SER A 46 6.01 0.03 -3.98
N ASN A 47 6.52 -0.03 -5.21
CA ASN A 47 6.46 1.08 -6.16
C ASN A 47 5.02 1.42 -6.57
N GLN A 48 4.18 0.41 -6.79
CA GLN A 48 2.76 0.63 -7.08
C GLN A 48 2.04 1.32 -5.92
N VAL A 49 2.34 0.95 -4.68
CA VAL A 49 1.76 1.57 -3.48
C VAL A 49 2.19 3.03 -3.36
N VAL A 50 3.50 3.30 -3.47
CA VAL A 50 4.04 4.67 -3.41
C VAL A 50 3.46 5.54 -4.52
N ALA A 51 3.41 5.05 -5.75
CA ALA A 51 2.84 5.79 -6.89
C ALA A 51 1.36 6.15 -6.66
N LYS A 52 0.56 5.22 -6.11
CA LYS A 52 -0.85 5.47 -5.79
C LYS A 52 -1.02 6.50 -4.69
N LEU A 53 -0.19 6.48 -3.65
CA LEU A 53 -0.28 7.43 -2.54
C LEU A 53 0.23 8.83 -2.92
N ASN A 54 1.22 8.91 -3.80
CA ASN A 54 1.69 10.19 -4.36
C ASN A 54 0.67 10.85 -5.29
N ASN A 55 -0.22 10.06 -5.92
CA ASN A 55 -1.25 10.60 -6.79
C ASN A 55 -2.42 11.16 -5.96
N VAL A 56 -2.33 12.45 -5.66
CA VAL A 56 -3.37 13.18 -4.94
C VAL A 56 -4.66 13.21 -5.77
N ASN A 57 -5.74 12.65 -5.21
CA ASN A 57 -7.08 12.72 -5.81
C ASN A 57 -7.88 13.87 -5.15
N PRO A 58 -8.15 14.98 -5.87
CA PRO A 58 -8.83 16.15 -5.29
C PRO A 58 -10.20 15.82 -4.68
N LYS A 59 -10.97 14.92 -5.30
CA LYS A 59 -12.27 14.50 -4.75
C LYS A 59 -12.15 13.77 -3.41
N ARG A 60 -11.05 13.03 -3.21
CA ARG A 60 -10.80 12.34 -1.93
C ARG A 60 -10.36 13.30 -0.84
N GLN A 61 -9.76 14.45 -1.18
CA GLN A 61 -9.43 15.48 -0.20
C GLN A 61 -10.67 16.12 0.43
N GLU A 62 -11.79 16.12 -0.29
CA GLU A 62 -13.07 16.66 0.22
C GLU A 62 -13.82 15.71 1.16
N ILE A 63 -13.31 14.49 1.41
CA ILE A 63 -14.01 13.49 2.22
C ILE A 63 -14.34 14.04 3.62
N LEU A 64 -13.43 14.75 4.27
CA LEU A 64 -13.69 15.33 5.59
C LEU A 64 -14.82 16.37 5.56
N ASN A 65 -14.88 17.18 4.50
CA ASN A 65 -15.95 18.15 4.30
C ASN A 65 -17.31 17.45 4.10
N ILE A 66 -17.33 16.33 3.38
CA ILE A 66 -18.54 15.53 3.15
C ILE A 66 -18.99 14.88 4.46
N ILE A 67 -18.07 14.30 5.23
CA ILE A 67 -18.37 13.70 6.54
C ILE A 67 -18.99 14.74 7.49
N ASN A 68 -18.39 15.92 7.56
CA ASN A 68 -18.93 17.03 8.35
C ASN A 68 -20.34 17.45 7.86
N LYS A 69 -20.54 17.59 6.54
CA LYS A 69 -21.87 17.90 5.94
C LYS A 69 -22.93 16.83 6.23
N MET A 70 -22.53 15.58 6.44
CA MET A 70 -23.43 14.48 6.81
C MET A 70 -23.77 14.46 8.31
N GLY A 71 -23.26 15.41 9.10
CA GLY A 71 -23.58 15.54 10.52
C GLY A 71 -22.71 14.68 11.44
N PHE A 72 -21.60 14.13 10.94
CA PHE A 72 -20.61 13.47 11.79
C PHE A 72 -19.67 14.52 12.38
N ASP A 73 -19.48 14.46 13.70
CA ASP A 73 -18.50 15.27 14.39
C ASP A 73 -17.11 14.63 14.28
N LEU A 74 -16.10 15.43 13.96
CA LEU A 74 -14.71 14.98 13.72
C LEU A 74 -13.79 15.32 14.91
N ILE A 75 -14.39 15.66 16.05
CA ILE A 75 -13.71 15.99 17.32
C ILE A 75 -13.28 14.72 18.06
#